data_AF-A0A950SQE8-F1
#
_entry.id   AF-A0A950SQE8-F1
#
_cell.length_a   1.000
_cell.length_b   1.000
_cell.length_c   1.000
_cell.angle_alpha   90.00
_cell.angle_beta   90.00
_cell.angle_gamma   90.00
#
_symmetry.space_group_name_H-M   'P 1'
#
loop_
_entity.id
_entity.type
_entity.pdbx_description
1 polymer ?
#
loop_
_entity_poly.entity_id
_entity_poly.type
_entity_poly.pdbx_seq_one_letter_code
_entity_poly.pdbx_strand_id
1 'polypeptide(L)'
;MGSRASITVLRSREELERLWRDARYRPEQIDHARARVRFVEAPGDRGTEIHVELEPGVSGGVLGEAVRKLRGTEPLAKAKDGLHRFKQQVETGVIARSDGAPEGQQLRRQLRQRPAQPLEHDELQRAGA
;
A
#
# COMPACT_ATOMS: atom_id res chain seq x y z
N MET A 1 12.32 16.42 -7.18
CA MET A 1 10.92 16.54 -6.73
C MET A 1 10.68 15.42 -5.73
N GLY A 2 10.26 15.73 -4.50
CA GLY A 2 9.97 14.70 -3.49
C GLY A 2 8.84 13.79 -3.96
N SER A 3 8.90 12.50 -3.62
CA SER A 3 7.84 11.57 -3.97
C SER A 3 6.73 11.64 -2.92
N ARG A 4 5.53 12.09 -3.34
CA ARG A 4 4.36 12.28 -2.49
C ARG A 4 3.24 11.34 -2.90
N ALA A 5 2.56 10.74 -1.92
CA ALA A 5 1.29 10.04 -2.09
C ALA A 5 0.25 10.61 -1.12
N SER A 6 -1.01 10.62 -1.52
CA SER A 6 -2.11 10.94 -0.63
C SER A 6 -3.32 10.07 -0.87
N ILE A 7 -4.13 9.87 0.17
CA ILE A 7 -5.41 9.16 0.07
C ILE A 7 -6.40 9.70 1.11
N THR A 8 -7.67 9.80 0.74
CA THR A 8 -8.75 10.16 1.67
C THR A 8 -9.31 8.90 2.33
N VAL A 9 -9.51 8.94 3.65
CA VAL A 9 -10.09 7.87 4.46
C VAL A 9 -11.32 8.38 5.19
N LEU A 10 -12.43 7.64 5.12
CA LEU A 10 -13.75 7.93 5.70
C LEU A 10 -13.76 7.68 7.23
N ARG A 11 -12.85 8.34 7.95
CA ARG A 11 -12.70 8.30 9.41
C ARG A 11 -12.31 9.70 9.92
N SER A 12 -12.59 9.94 11.21
CA SER A 12 -12.13 11.17 11.87
C SER A 12 -10.61 11.19 11.96
N ARG A 13 -10.04 12.38 12.13
CA ARG A 13 -8.60 12.54 12.27
C ARG A 13 -8.05 11.80 13.49
N GLU A 14 -8.71 11.90 14.65
CA GLU A 14 -8.23 11.23 15.87
C GLU A 14 -8.25 9.71 15.72
N GLU A 15 -9.32 9.17 15.12
CA GLU A 15 -9.42 7.75 14.87
C GLU A 15 -8.32 7.27 13.91
N LEU A 16 -8.05 8.04 12.86
CA LEU A 16 -7.04 7.71 11.86
C LEU A 16 -5.63 7.76 12.44
N GLU A 17 -5.31 8.77 13.24
CA GLU A 17 -4.02 8.89 13.93
C GLU A 17 -3.78 7.72 14.90
N ARG A 18 -4.84 7.28 15.60
CA ARG A 18 -4.80 6.12 16.50
C ARG A 18 -4.57 4.83 15.71
N LEU A 19 -5.34 4.58 14.65
CA LEU A 19 -5.22 3.38 13.82
C LEU A 19 -3.87 3.32 13.10
N TRP A 20 -3.33 4.46 12.65
CA TRP A 20 -2.01 4.51 12.02
C TRP A 20 -0.87 4.07 12.94
N ARG A 21 -0.99 4.34 14.26
CA ARG A 21 0.02 3.95 15.26
C ARG A 21 -0.09 2.48 15.64
N ASP A 22 -1.28 1.91 15.55
CA ASP A 22 -1.56 0.52 15.89
C ASP A 22 -0.83 -0.43 14.92
N ALA A 23 -0.04 -1.35 15.49
CA ALA A 23 0.75 -2.31 14.73
C ALA A 23 -0.11 -3.20 13.81
N ARG A 24 -1.38 -3.45 14.16
CA ARG A 24 -2.31 -4.26 13.37
C ARG A 24 -2.68 -3.65 12.02
N TYR A 25 -2.64 -2.33 11.93
CA TYR A 25 -3.00 -1.59 10.71
C TYR A 25 -1.79 -0.96 10.03
N ARG A 26 -0.59 -1.11 10.60
CA ARG A 26 0.61 -0.44 10.10
C ARG A 26 0.92 -0.91 8.66
N PRO A 27 0.94 0.00 7.67
CA PRO A 27 1.28 -0.39 6.30
C PRO A 27 2.78 -0.70 6.22
N GLU A 28 3.10 -1.98 6.06
CA GLU A 28 4.48 -2.50 5.95
C GLU A 28 5.22 -1.99 4.71
N GLN A 29 4.47 -1.60 3.67
CA GLN A 29 5.01 -1.11 2.40
C GLN A 29 5.54 0.33 2.50
N ILE A 30 5.23 1.02 3.60
CA ILE A 30 5.73 2.36 3.89
C ILE A 30 6.89 2.23 4.87
N ASP A 31 8.07 2.66 4.46
CA ASP A 31 9.21 2.81 5.36
C ASP A 31 8.99 4.04 6.26
N HIS A 32 8.42 3.80 7.44
CA HIS A 32 8.09 4.85 8.42
C HIS A 32 9.32 5.64 8.90
N ALA A 33 10.52 5.06 8.83
CA ALA A 33 11.75 5.76 9.22
C ALA A 33 12.17 6.83 8.18
N ARG A 34 11.59 6.79 6.98
CA ARG A 34 11.95 7.65 5.84
C ARG A 34 10.75 8.33 5.19
N ALA A 35 9.64 8.38 5.93
CA ALA A 35 8.38 8.96 5.46
C ALA A 35 7.87 10.00 6.46
N ARG A 36 7.55 11.19 5.97
CA ARG A 36 6.79 12.19 6.71
C ARG A 36 5.31 11.99 6.41
N VAL A 37 4.52 11.76 7.46
CA VAL A 37 3.07 11.53 7.37
C VAL A 37 2.32 12.70 8.00
N ARG A 38 1.33 13.23 7.29
CA ARG A 38 0.44 14.29 7.79
C ARG A 38 -1.02 13.87 7.60
N PHE A 39 -1.85 14.24 8.57
CA PHE A 39 -3.30 14.03 8.54
C PHE A 39 -3.99 15.40 8.42
N VAL A 40 -4.87 15.54 7.44
CA VAL A 40 -5.58 16.79 7.14
C VAL A 40 -7.06 16.46 6.96
N GLU A 41 -7.97 17.28 7.50
CA GLU A 41 -9.40 17.09 7.23
C GLU A 41 -9.68 17.16 5.73
N ALA A 42 -10.43 16.19 5.22
CA ALA A 42 -10.78 16.13 3.82
C ALA A 42 -11.90 17.13 3.52
N PRO A 43 -11.87 17.79 2.34
CA PRO A 43 -12.91 18.73 1.97
C PRO A 43 -14.26 18.02 1.80
N GLY A 44 -15.31 18.69 2.28
CA GLY A 44 -16.71 18.25 2.14
C GLY A 44 -17.12 17.13 3.09
N ASP A 45 -16.58 17.09 4.31
CA ASP A 45 -16.91 16.09 5.34
C ASP A 45 -16.70 14.63 4.87
N ARG A 46 -15.63 14.41 4.09
CA ARG A 46 -15.28 13.09 3.54
C ARG A 46 -14.22 12.36 4.37
N GLY A 47 -14.13 12.68 5.66
CA GLY A 47 -13.15 12.13 6.59
C GLY A 47 -11.81 12.87 6.53
N THR A 48 -10.70 12.14 6.43
CA THR A 48 -9.34 12.66 6.62
C THR A 48 -8.42 12.22 5.48
N GLU A 49 -7.63 13.14 4.94
CA GLU A 49 -6.55 12.87 3.99
C GLU A 49 -5.25 12.51 4.72
N ILE A 50 -4.66 11.38 4.34
CA ILE A 50 -3.30 11.00 4.71
C ILE A 50 -2.37 11.48 3.60
N HIS A 51 -1.36 12.25 3.97
CA HIS A 51 -0.31 12.73 3.07
C HIS A 51 1.02 12.12 3.47
N VAL A 52 1.63 11.34 2.58
CA VAL A 52 2.92 10.69 2.77
C VAL A 52 3.94 11.34 1.84
N GLU A 53 5.00 11.88 2.42
CA GLU A 53 6.16 12.42 1.72
C GLU A 53 7.38 11.54 2.01
N LEU A 54 7.96 10.94 0.98
CA LEU A 54 9.14 10.09 1.12
C LEU A 54 10.41 10.92 0.95
N GLU A 55 11.42 10.66 1.80
CA GLU A 55 12.71 11.33 1.70
C GLU A 55 13.47 10.91 0.42
N PRO A 56 14.07 11.87 -0.31
CA PRO A 56 14.82 11.56 -1.51
C PRO A 56 16.15 10.86 -1.17
N GLY A 57 16.30 9.63 -1.69
CA GLY A 57 17.58 8.95 -1.87
C GLY A 57 17.99 8.00 -0.74
N VAL A 58 17.80 6.69 -0.96
CA VAL A 58 18.84 5.68 -0.67
C VAL A 58 18.69 4.52 -1.65
N SER A 59 19.67 4.41 -2.54
CA SER A 59 20.01 3.20 -3.27
C SER A 59 20.50 2.13 -2.30
N GLY A 60 19.71 1.10 -2.01
CA GLY A 60 20.21 -0.10 -1.33
C GLY A 60 21.11 -0.92 -2.25
N GLY A 61 22.40 -1.03 -1.90
CA GLY A 61 23.28 -2.20 -2.13
C GLY A 61 23.68 -2.62 -3.55
N VAL A 62 24.94 -2.36 -3.91
CA VAL A 62 25.96 -3.09 -4.71
C VAL A 62 25.59 -3.99 -5.94
N LEU A 63 24.38 -3.98 -6.48
CA LEU A 63 24.09 -4.67 -7.75
C LEU A 63 23.50 -3.73 -8.80
N GLY A 64 24.38 -3.28 -9.70
CA GLY A 64 24.03 -3.01 -11.09
C GLY A 64 23.66 -1.57 -11.43
N GLU A 65 24.54 -0.92 -12.19
CA GLU A 65 24.26 0.33 -12.92
C GLU A 65 23.04 0.25 -13.86
N ALA A 66 22.49 -0.95 -14.11
CA ALA A 66 21.31 -1.20 -14.92
C ALA A 66 19.96 -0.89 -14.23
N VAL A 67 19.90 -0.70 -12.90
CA VAL A 67 18.63 -0.49 -12.16
C VAL A 67 18.20 0.99 -12.07
N ARG A 68 19.04 1.93 -12.55
CA ARG A 68 18.79 3.39 -12.42
C ARG A 68 17.46 3.85 -13.05
N LYS A 69 16.94 3.17 -14.08
CA LYS A 69 15.68 3.54 -14.75
C LYS A 69 14.40 3.14 -13.98
N LEU A 70 14.48 2.29 -12.95
CA LEU A 70 13.31 1.82 -12.19
C LEU A 70 13.18 2.43 -10.78
N ARG A 71 14.25 3.07 -10.26
CA ARG A 71 14.32 3.52 -8.87
C ARG A 71 13.45 4.73 -8.50
N GLY A 72 12.86 5.42 -9.47
CA GLY A 72 11.98 6.57 -9.21
C GLY A 72 10.51 6.20 -8.93
N THR A 73 10.07 5.02 -9.37
CA THR A 73 8.66 4.60 -9.30
C THR A 73 8.38 3.61 -8.18
N GLU A 74 9.33 2.74 -7.81
CA GLU A 74 9.10 1.65 -6.86
C GLU A 74 8.74 2.11 -5.42
N PRO A 75 9.45 3.08 -4.79
CA PRO A 75 9.12 3.50 -3.42
C PRO A 75 7.76 4.20 -3.33
N LEU A 76 7.46 5.05 -4.33
CA LEU A 76 6.19 5.74 -4.40
C LEU A 76 5.04 4.75 -4.68
N ALA A 77 5.25 3.76 -5.54
CA ALA A 77 4.28 2.70 -5.80
C ALA A 77 3.99 1.89 -4.52
N LYS A 78 5.03 1.47 -3.80
CA LYS A 78 4.90 0.78 -2.50
C LYS A 78 4.13 1.62 -1.48
N ALA A 79 4.42 2.92 -1.39
CA ALA A 79 3.70 3.79 -0.49
C ALA A 79 2.22 3.95 -0.86
N LYS A 80 1.91 4.09 -2.16
CA LYS A 80 0.52 4.11 -2.65
C LYS A 80 -0.19 2.80 -2.33
N ASP A 81 0.44 1.65 -2.60
CA ASP A 81 -0.13 0.33 -2.30
C ASP A 81 -0.42 0.16 -0.80
N GLY A 82 0.51 0.60 0.05
CA GLY A 82 0.34 0.62 1.50
C GLY A 82 -0.85 1.50 1.93
N LEU A 83 -0.97 2.71 1.38
CA LEU A 83 -2.10 3.61 1.63
C LEU A 83 -3.44 3.02 1.19
N HIS A 84 -3.48 2.34 0.03
CA HIS A 84 -4.70 1.69 -0.45
C HIS A 84 -5.12 0.52 0.44
N ARG A 85 -4.19 -0.36 0.82
CA ARG A 85 -4.47 -1.46 1.76
C ARG A 85 -4.92 -0.95 3.12
N PHE A 86 -4.26 0.09 3.61
CA PHE A 86 -4.61 0.74 4.87
C PHE A 86 -6.05 1.26 4.83
N LYS A 87 -6.41 2.04 3.79
CA LYS A 87 -7.77 2.56 3.59
C LYS A 87 -8.79 1.42 3.57
N GLN A 88 -8.54 0.38 2.79
CA GLN A 88 -9.42 -0.80 2.73
C GLN A 88 -9.63 -1.43 4.10
N GLN A 89 -8.54 -1.75 4.81
CA GLN A 89 -8.62 -2.38 6.12
C GLN A 89 -9.36 -1.51 7.15
N VAL A 90 -9.13 -0.20 7.14
CA VAL A 90 -9.76 0.73 8.09
C VAL A 90 -11.23 0.99 7.77
N GLU A 91 -11.59 1.07 6.49
CA GLU A 91 -12.96 1.41 6.07
C GLU A 91 -13.90 0.23 6.06
N THR A 92 -13.44 -0.92 5.55
CA THR A 92 -14.28 -2.09 5.30
C THR A 92 -13.92 -3.28 6.17
N GLY A 93 -12.75 -3.27 6.82
CA GLY A 93 -12.20 -4.43 7.54
C GLY A 93 -11.62 -5.51 6.62
N VAL A 94 -11.66 -5.31 5.30
CA VAL A 94 -11.26 -6.32 4.29
C VAL A 94 -10.29 -5.70 3.29
N ILE A 95 -9.17 -6.37 3.03
CA ILE A 95 -8.25 -6.01 1.95
C ILE A 95 -8.72 -6.69 0.67
N ALA A 96 -9.34 -5.92 -0.24
CA ALA A 96 -9.90 -6.47 -1.47
C ALA A 96 -8.82 -7.07 -2.37
N ARG A 97 -9.02 -8.32 -2.79
CA ARG A 97 -8.17 -9.05 -3.73
C ARG A 97 -9.00 -9.51 -4.92
N SER A 98 -8.34 -9.65 -6.06
CA SER A 98 -8.96 -10.25 -7.24
C SER A 98 -8.84 -11.77 -7.14
N ASP A 99 -9.90 -12.50 -7.48
CA ASP A 99 -9.87 -13.98 -7.56
C ASP A 99 -8.85 -14.50 -8.58
N GLY A 100 -8.55 -13.71 -9.62
CA GLY A 100 -7.49 -14.02 -10.59
C GLY A 100 -6.06 -13.80 -10.07
N ALA A 101 -5.90 -13.12 -8.94
CA ALA A 101 -4.62 -12.81 -8.32
C ALA A 101 -4.76 -12.65 -6.79
N PRO A 102 -5.10 -13.73 -6.07
CA PRO A 102 -5.45 -13.66 -4.65
C PRO A 102 -4.27 -13.25 -3.76
N GLU A 103 -3.06 -13.64 -4.14
CA GLU A 103 -1.81 -13.23 -3.49
C GLU A 103 -1.34 -11.81 -3.92
N GLY A 104 -2.04 -11.16 -4.86
CA GLY A 104 -1.68 -9.85 -5.44
C GLY A 104 -0.79 -9.92 -6.69
N GLN A 105 -0.13 -8.80 -7.02
CA GLN A 105 0.67 -8.62 -8.23
C GLN A 105 2.06 -9.30 -8.12
N GLN A 106 2.10 -10.63 -8.00
CA GLN A 106 3.36 -11.36 -8.14
C GLN A 106 3.74 -11.47 -9.62
N LEU A 107 4.91 -10.95 -10.00
CA LEU A 107 5.39 -10.96 -11.39
C LEU A 107 5.38 -12.36 -12.03
N ARG A 108 5.72 -13.40 -11.26
CA ARG A 108 5.71 -14.80 -11.72
C ARG A 108 4.31 -15.32 -12.08
N ARG A 109 3.26 -14.83 -11.40
CA ARG A 109 1.87 -15.21 -11.67
C ARG A 109 1.24 -14.32 -12.74
N GLN A 110 1.69 -13.06 -12.89
CA GLN A 110 1.30 -12.22 -14.02
C GLN A 110 1.72 -12.81 -15.37
N LEU A 111 2.84 -13.54 -15.41
CA LEU A 111 3.29 -14.30 -16.59
C LEU A 111 2.51 -15.60 -16.81
N ARG A 112 1.73 -16.04 -15.82
CA ARG A 112 0.89 -17.25 -15.83
C ARG A 112 -0.53 -16.92 -15.37
N GLN A 113 -1.10 -15.81 -15.86
CA GLN A 113 -2.49 -15.46 -15.54
C GLN A 113 -3.40 -16.54 -16.12
N ARG A 114 -4.23 -17.12 -15.24
CA ARG A 114 -5.34 -17.99 -15.64
C ARG A 114 -6.63 -17.18 -15.70
N PRO A 115 -7.65 -17.61 -16.46
CA PRO A 115 -8.98 -17.02 -16.43
C PRO A 115 -9.50 -16.89 -14.99
N ALA A 116 -10.30 -15.86 -14.71
CA ALA A 116 -10.92 -15.68 -13.40
C ALA A 116 -11.87 -16.86 -13.12
N GLN A 117 -11.44 -17.74 -12.23
CA GLN A 117 -12.21 -18.89 -11.74
C GLN A 117 -12.13 -18.89 -10.21
N PRO A 118 -13.15 -19.42 -9.51
CA PRO A 118 -13.12 -19.58 -8.06
C PRO A 118 -11.83 -20.29 -7.61
N LEU A 119 -11.29 -19.88 -6.47
CA LEU A 119 -10.11 -20.52 -5.90
C LEU A 119 -10.49 -21.87 -5.32
N GLU A 120 -9.67 -22.88 -5.60
CA GLU A 120 -9.76 -24.18 -4.94
C GLU A 120 -9.40 -24.05 -3.45
N HIS A 121 -9.83 -25.01 -2.64
CA HIS A 121 -9.75 -24.93 -1.17
C HIS A 121 -8.30 -24.76 -0.65
N ASP A 122 -7.34 -25.36 -1.34
CA ASP A 122 -5.90 -25.27 -1.02
C ASP A 122 -5.26 -23.95 -1.47
N GLU A 123 -5.86 -23.26 -2.43
CA GLU A 123 -5.41 -21.94 -2.89
C GLU A 123 -5.93 -20.81 -1.98
N LEU A 124 -7.13 -20.96 -1.42
CA LEU A 124 -7.66 -20.07 -0.38
C LEU A 124 -6.75 -20.03 0.85
N GLN A 125 -6.35 -21.21 1.34
CA GLN A 125 -5.41 -21.36 2.46
C GLN A 125 -4.06 -20.65 2.20
N ARG A 126 -3.53 -20.76 0.97
CA ARG A 126 -2.28 -20.09 0.57
C ARG A 126 -2.42 -18.58 0.40
N ALA A 127 -3.60 -18.10 0.05
CA ALA A 127 -3.92 -16.68 -0.07
C ALA A 127 -4.14 -15.99 1.29
N GLY A 128 -4.24 -16.75 2.38
CA GLY A 128 -4.49 -16.23 3.72
C GLY A 128 -5.94 -15.75 3.93
N ALA A 129 -6.89 -16.35 3.20
CA ALA A 129 -8.32 -16.12 3.33
C ALA A 129 -9.00 -17.21 4.18
#